data_AF-A0A4W5JEK4-F1
#
_entry.id   AF-A0A4W5JEK4-F1
#
_cell.length_a   1.000
_cell.length_b   1.000
_cell.length_c   1.000
_cell.angle_alpha   90.00
_cell.angle_beta   90.00
_cell.angle_gamma   90.00
#
_symmetry.space_group_name_H-M   'P 1'
#
loop_
_entity.id
_entity.type
_entity.pdbx_description
1 polymer ?
#
loop_
_entity_poly.entity_id
_entity_poly.type
_entity_poly.pdbx_seq_one_letter_code
_entity_poly.pdbx_strand_id
1 'polypeptide(L)'
;MEVHSGENVTLQCINVLKTPGQVSWFKQVNSSEPLCITSMWSSLQTVHHYNGFQVKRMKMLIINRNIFLKITEVDVADSGLYFCGLSDDYFIFTNATVLKVQGHKDYYKDPTENNEKGEKYGTMNLFLLVVILGVVTAVLLIVILILVLKVRRDSNRLNTGMEPISYGACY
;
A
#
# COMPACT_ATOMS: atom_id res chain seq x y z
N MET A 1 -8.09 -20.03 2.10
CA MET A 1 -6.82 -20.56 2.64
C MET A 1 -6.30 -19.57 3.66
N GLU A 2 -6.13 -20.01 4.91
CA GLU A 2 -5.53 -19.19 5.96
C GLU A 2 -4.13 -19.72 6.28
N VAL A 3 -3.16 -18.82 6.39
CA VAL A 3 -1.74 -19.11 6.69
C VAL A 3 -1.16 -18.02 7.56
N HIS A 4 0.00 -18.24 8.15
CA HIS A 4 0.77 -17.26 8.91
C HIS A 4 1.85 -16.61 8.04
N SER A 5 2.24 -15.40 8.42
CA SER A 5 3.34 -14.70 7.79
C SER A 5 4.66 -15.50 7.93
N GLY A 6 5.44 -15.53 6.85
CA GLY A 6 6.67 -16.31 6.72
C GLY A 6 6.47 -17.72 6.14
N GLU A 7 5.23 -18.21 6.05
CA GLU A 7 4.95 -19.51 5.43
C GLU A 7 5.09 -19.48 3.90
N ASN A 8 5.24 -20.64 3.28
CA ASN A 8 5.25 -20.79 1.83
C ASN A 8 3.90 -21.33 1.37
N VAL A 9 3.30 -20.65 0.38
CA VAL A 9 2.00 -21.04 -0.19
C VAL A 9 2.17 -21.45 -1.63
N THR A 10 1.40 -22.46 -2.06
CA THR A 10 1.25 -22.81 -3.46
C THR A 10 -0.23 -22.82 -3.80
N LEU A 11 -0.61 -21.96 -4.74
CA LEU A 11 -1.93 -21.95 -5.34
C LEU A 11 -1.91 -22.79 -6.61
N GLN A 12 -3.02 -23.44 -6.92
CA GLN A 12 -3.14 -24.34 -8.06
C GLN A 12 -4.42 -24.03 -8.84
N CYS A 13 -4.34 -24.07 -10.16
CA CYS A 13 -5.50 -24.22 -11.02
C CYS A 13 -5.21 -25.19 -12.17
N ILE A 14 -6.24 -25.48 -12.97
CA ILE A 14 -6.17 -26.44 -14.06
C ILE A 14 -6.42 -25.70 -15.39
N ASN A 15 -5.56 -25.97 -16.37
CA ASN A 15 -5.76 -25.53 -17.74
C ASN A 15 -6.87 -26.35 -18.40
N VAL A 16 -8.02 -25.71 -18.56
CA VAL A 16 -9.20 -26.31 -19.21
C VAL A 16 -9.25 -26.03 -20.71
N LEU A 17 -8.32 -25.24 -21.25
CA LEU A 17 -8.25 -24.99 -22.69
C LEU A 17 -7.96 -26.31 -23.43
N LYS A 18 -8.54 -26.42 -24.62
CA LYS A 18 -8.34 -27.58 -25.52
C LYS A 18 -7.14 -27.36 -26.43
N THR A 19 -6.88 -26.11 -26.76
CA THR A 19 -5.74 -25.66 -27.57
C THR A 19 -4.73 -24.93 -26.70
N PRO A 20 -3.48 -24.83 -27.16
CA PRO A 20 -2.49 -23.96 -26.54
C PRO A 20 -3.02 -22.52 -26.47
N GLY A 21 -2.92 -21.90 -25.29
CA GLY A 21 -3.26 -20.51 -25.04
C GLY A 21 -2.38 -19.88 -23.96
N GLN A 22 -2.64 -18.60 -23.66
CA GLN A 22 -2.00 -17.90 -22.56
C GLN A 22 -2.66 -18.26 -21.24
N VAL A 23 -1.84 -18.43 -20.22
CA VAL A 23 -2.25 -18.70 -18.85
C VAL A 23 -1.65 -17.61 -17.96
N SER A 24 -2.45 -17.07 -17.05
CA SER A 24 -2.03 -15.98 -16.18
C SER A 24 -2.56 -16.15 -14.77
N TRP A 25 -1.82 -15.65 -13.78
CA TRP A 25 -2.29 -15.51 -12.40
C TRP A 25 -2.62 -14.05 -12.10
N PHE A 26 -3.74 -13.84 -11.44
CA PHE A 26 -4.21 -12.52 -11.04
C PHE A 26 -4.43 -12.45 -9.53
N LYS A 27 -4.25 -11.25 -8.97
CA LYS A 27 -4.61 -10.91 -7.60
C LYS A 27 -5.58 -9.75 -7.60
N GLN A 28 -6.61 -9.84 -6.77
CA GLN A 28 -7.55 -8.77 -6.48
C GLN A 28 -7.56 -8.48 -4.98
N VAL A 29 -7.59 -7.19 -4.61
CA VAL A 29 -7.61 -6.73 -3.21
C VAL A 29 -8.83 -5.84 -2.99
N ASN A 30 -9.65 -6.11 -1.97
CA ASN A 30 -10.75 -5.24 -1.52
C ASN A 30 -11.60 -4.65 -2.66
N SER A 31 -12.05 -5.49 -3.60
CA SER A 31 -12.87 -5.12 -4.76
C SER A 31 -12.19 -4.24 -5.81
N SER A 32 -10.85 -4.11 -5.79
CA SER A 32 -10.08 -3.46 -6.86
C SER A 32 -10.24 -4.18 -8.20
N GLU A 33 -9.73 -3.59 -9.27
CA GLU A 33 -9.50 -4.34 -10.50
C GLU A 33 -8.47 -5.46 -10.26
N PRO A 34 -8.64 -6.65 -10.89
CA PRO A 34 -7.63 -7.70 -10.86
C PRO A 34 -6.32 -7.29 -11.52
N LEU A 35 -5.20 -7.50 -10.82
CA LEU A 35 -3.87 -7.22 -11.33
C LEU A 35 -3.18 -8.52 -11.74
N CYS A 36 -2.67 -8.57 -12.96
CA CYS A 36 -1.86 -9.69 -13.44
C CYS A 36 -0.54 -9.75 -12.65
N ILE A 37 -0.20 -10.92 -12.15
CA ILE A 37 1.04 -11.21 -11.41
C ILE A 37 2.06 -11.79 -12.39
N THR A 38 1.66 -12.85 -13.08
CA THR A 38 2.50 -13.59 -14.02
C THR A 38 1.67 -14.12 -15.17
N SER A 39 2.27 -14.23 -16.36
CA SER A 39 1.69 -14.94 -17.49
C SER A 39 2.70 -15.86 -18.17
N MET A 40 2.21 -16.90 -18.83
CA MET A 40 3.01 -17.82 -19.63
C MET A 40 2.14 -18.43 -20.72
N TRP A 41 2.73 -18.65 -21.90
CA TRP A 41 2.09 -19.48 -22.92
C TRP A 41 2.14 -20.94 -22.50
N SER A 42 1.01 -21.65 -22.53
CA SER A 42 0.94 -23.06 -22.09
C SER A 42 1.85 -24.02 -22.87
N SER A 43 2.30 -23.63 -24.07
CA SER A 43 3.27 -24.37 -24.89
C SER A 43 4.73 -23.94 -24.70
N LEU A 44 4.98 -22.87 -23.95
CA LEU A 44 6.31 -22.28 -23.74
C LEU A 44 6.69 -22.31 -22.25
N GLN A 45 7.97 -22.15 -21.96
CA GLN A 45 8.50 -22.12 -20.58
C GLN A 45 8.85 -20.71 -20.09
N THR A 46 8.60 -19.69 -20.90
CA THR A 46 8.96 -18.30 -20.56
C THR A 46 7.85 -17.66 -19.74
N VAL A 47 8.14 -17.41 -18.46
CA VAL A 47 7.25 -16.69 -17.55
C VAL A 47 7.51 -15.19 -17.65
N HIS A 48 6.44 -14.42 -17.86
CA HIS A 48 6.44 -12.97 -17.77
C HIS A 48 5.90 -12.55 -16.40
N HIS A 49 6.58 -11.63 -15.74
CA HIS A 49 6.15 -11.05 -14.46
C HIS A 49 5.65 -9.62 -14.67
N TYR A 50 4.59 -9.23 -13.96
CA TYR A 50 3.93 -7.94 -14.10
C TYR A 50 3.78 -7.23 -12.75
N ASN A 51 3.45 -5.94 -12.78
CA ASN A 51 2.84 -5.16 -11.70
C ASN A 51 3.57 -5.09 -10.35
N GLY A 52 4.89 -4.89 -10.33
CA GLY A 52 5.62 -4.57 -9.08
C GLY A 52 5.62 -5.69 -8.03
N PHE A 53 5.06 -6.86 -8.35
CA PHE A 53 5.12 -8.03 -7.50
C PHE A 53 6.57 -8.53 -7.42
N GLN A 54 6.98 -8.96 -6.23
CA GLN A 54 8.34 -9.42 -5.95
C GLN A 54 8.67 -10.68 -6.76
N VAL A 55 9.31 -10.51 -7.92
CA VAL A 55 9.70 -11.57 -8.87
C VAL A 55 10.45 -12.73 -8.18
N LYS A 56 11.24 -12.42 -7.15
CA LYS A 56 12.00 -13.44 -6.40
C LYS A 56 11.10 -14.35 -5.55
N ARG A 57 10.02 -13.78 -5.00
CA ARG A 57 9.14 -14.47 -4.03
C ARG A 57 8.00 -15.22 -4.71
N MET A 58 7.55 -14.77 -5.88
CA MET A 58 6.43 -15.35 -6.61
C MET A 58 6.90 -16.08 -7.88
N LYS A 59 6.64 -17.39 -7.96
CA LYS A 59 7.08 -18.24 -9.08
C LYS A 59 5.89 -18.98 -9.69
N MET A 60 5.73 -18.84 -10.99
CA MET A 60 4.75 -19.59 -11.77
C MET A 60 5.38 -20.87 -12.34
N LEU A 61 4.61 -21.96 -12.37
CA LEU A 61 5.03 -23.23 -12.96
C LEU A 61 3.83 -23.91 -13.63
N ILE A 62 4.04 -24.56 -14.77
CA ILE A 62 3.04 -25.45 -15.38
C ILE A 62 3.61 -26.88 -15.41
N ILE A 63 2.85 -27.83 -14.85
CA ILE A 63 3.14 -29.26 -14.92
C ILE A 63 1.90 -29.94 -15.49
N ASN A 64 2.02 -30.51 -16.69
CA ASN A 64 0.90 -31.05 -17.46
C ASN A 64 -0.20 -29.99 -17.65
N ARG A 65 -1.40 -30.21 -17.08
CA ARG A 65 -2.49 -29.22 -17.07
C ARG A 65 -2.53 -28.37 -15.81
N ASN A 66 -1.70 -28.66 -14.80
CA ASN A 66 -1.73 -27.91 -13.54
C ASN A 66 -0.86 -26.67 -13.65
N ILE A 67 -1.43 -25.56 -13.22
CA ILE A 67 -0.80 -24.24 -13.22
C ILE A 67 -0.64 -23.86 -11.75
N PHE A 68 0.59 -23.62 -11.34
CA PHE A 68 0.94 -23.32 -9.96
C PHE A 68 1.46 -21.90 -9.83
N LEU A 69 1.08 -21.23 -8.74
CA LEU A 69 1.72 -20.02 -8.25
C LEU A 69 2.27 -20.31 -6.86
N LYS A 70 3.60 -20.36 -6.76
CA LYS A 70 4.29 -20.46 -5.48
C LYS A 70 4.60 -19.06 -4.97
N ILE A 71 4.18 -18.75 -3.75
CA ILE A 71 4.49 -17.51 -3.03
C ILE A 71 5.32 -17.91 -1.81
N THR A 72 6.53 -17.37 -1.72
CA THR A 72 7.46 -17.67 -0.61
C THR A 72 7.45 -16.57 0.42
N GLU A 73 7.58 -16.99 1.69
CA GLU A 73 7.60 -16.11 2.87
C GLU A 73 6.44 -15.11 2.85
N VAL A 74 5.20 -15.60 2.82
CA VAL A 74 4.02 -14.76 2.64
C VAL A 74 3.94 -13.64 3.69
N ASP A 75 3.49 -12.46 3.28
CA ASP A 75 3.25 -11.32 4.16
C ASP A 75 1.75 -11.00 4.25
N VAL A 76 1.34 -10.24 5.26
CA VAL A 76 -0.06 -9.79 5.41
C VAL A 76 -0.54 -9.09 4.14
N ALA A 77 0.32 -8.32 3.46
CA ALA A 77 0.02 -7.66 2.20
C ALA A 77 -0.25 -8.65 1.04
N ASP A 78 0.18 -9.91 1.14
CA ASP A 78 -0.13 -10.97 0.17
C ASP A 78 -1.57 -11.49 0.31
N SER A 79 -2.32 -11.07 1.33
CA SER A 79 -3.75 -11.38 1.41
C SER A 79 -4.53 -10.81 0.22
N GLY A 80 -5.50 -11.57 -0.28
CA GLY A 80 -6.32 -11.18 -1.42
C GLY A 80 -7.01 -12.36 -2.08
N LEU A 81 -7.80 -12.07 -3.12
CA LEU A 81 -8.42 -13.07 -3.97
C LEU A 81 -7.49 -13.35 -5.16
N TYR A 82 -7.16 -14.63 -5.36
CA TYR A 82 -6.28 -15.08 -6.43
C TYR A 82 -7.06 -15.96 -7.40
N PHE A 83 -6.85 -15.77 -8.71
CA PHE A 83 -7.46 -16.61 -9.73
C PHE A 83 -6.59 -16.73 -10.97
N CYS A 84 -6.82 -17.80 -11.71
CA CYS A 84 -6.22 -17.99 -13.02
C CYS A 84 -7.05 -17.30 -14.09
N GLY A 85 -6.39 -16.66 -15.05
CA GLY A 85 -6.97 -16.32 -16.35
C GLY A 85 -6.42 -17.25 -17.42
N LEU A 86 -7.30 -17.72 -18.30
CA LEU A 86 -6.96 -18.52 -19.47
C LEU A 86 -7.44 -17.76 -20.70
N SER A 87 -6.58 -17.68 -21.72
CA SER A 87 -6.89 -16.98 -22.96
C SER A 87 -6.48 -17.82 -24.17
N ASP A 88 -7.44 -18.20 -24.99
CA ASP A 88 -7.25 -18.62 -26.37
C ASP A 88 -7.95 -17.62 -27.31
N ASP A 89 -9.05 -18.00 -27.94
CA ASP A 89 -9.95 -17.14 -28.70
C ASP A 89 -10.85 -16.28 -27.77
N TYR A 90 -11.03 -16.73 -26.53
CA TYR A 90 -11.78 -16.01 -25.49
C TYR A 90 -11.03 -16.05 -24.16
N PHE A 91 -11.35 -15.09 -23.29
CA PHE A 91 -10.71 -14.96 -21.99
C PHE A 91 -11.67 -15.42 -20.88
N ILE A 92 -11.19 -16.31 -20.00
CA ILE A 92 -11.96 -16.81 -18.85
C ILE A 92 -11.15 -16.75 -17.57
N PHE A 93 -11.83 -16.41 -16.47
CA PHE A 93 -11.30 -16.64 -15.13
C PHE A 93 -11.73 -18.01 -14.61
N THR A 94 -10.80 -18.71 -13.99
CA THR A 94 -11.04 -20.01 -13.36
C THR A 94 -10.36 -20.09 -12.00
N ASN A 95 -10.94 -20.93 -11.14
CA ASN A 95 -10.49 -21.26 -9.79
C ASN A 95 -10.06 -20.04 -8.94
N ALA A 96 -10.99 -19.52 -8.15
CA ALA A 96 -10.75 -18.40 -7.26
C ALA A 96 -10.44 -18.90 -5.84
N THR A 97 -9.30 -18.46 -5.29
CA THR A 97 -8.86 -18.78 -3.92
C THR A 97 -8.66 -17.51 -3.12
N VAL A 98 -9.37 -17.39 -2.00
CA VAL A 98 -9.07 -16.34 -1.00
C VAL A 98 -7.86 -16.78 -0.19
N LEU A 99 -6.78 -16.02 -0.27
CA LEU A 99 -5.60 -16.16 0.60
C LEU A 99 -5.70 -15.12 1.72
N LYS A 100 -5.66 -15.59 2.96
CA LYS A 100 -5.65 -14.74 4.15
C LYS A 100 -4.40 -15.06 4.96
N VAL A 101 -3.49 -14.10 5.03
CA VAL A 101 -2.24 -14.21 5.77
C VAL A 101 -2.41 -13.54 7.13
N GLN A 102 -2.29 -14.32 8.19
CA GLN A 102 -2.28 -13.84 9.57
C GLN A 102 -0.87 -13.33 9.88
N GLY A 103 -0.76 -12.10 10.38
CA GLY A 103 0.52 -11.58 10.86
C GLY A 103 1.06 -12.47 11.99
N HIS A 104 2.38 -12.54 12.14
CA HIS A 104 2.96 -13.12 13.33
C HIS A 104 2.46 -12.30 14.53
N LYS A 105 1.68 -12.93 15.41
CA LYS A 105 1.47 -12.37 16.73
C LYS A 105 2.80 -12.56 17.43
N ASP A 106 3.66 -11.54 17.38
CA ASP A 106 4.75 -11.47 18.34
C ASP A 106 4.08 -11.56 19.71
N TYR A 107 4.20 -12.74 20.33
CA TYR A 107 3.66 -13.02 21.64
C TYR A 107 4.52 -12.27 22.64
N TYR A 108 4.34 -10.95 22.68
CA TYR A 108 4.70 -10.18 23.84
C TYR A 108 3.70 -10.60 24.93
N LYS A 109 4.15 -11.40 25.90
CA LYS A 109 3.42 -11.57 27.17
C LYS A 109 3.33 -10.19 27.79
N ASP A 110 2.22 -9.51 27.57
CA ASP A 110 1.78 -8.46 28.47
C ASP A 110 1.19 -9.16 29.70
N PRO A 111 1.76 -9.01 30.90
CA PRO A 111 1.23 -9.64 32.10
C PRO A 111 0.10 -8.79 32.67
N THR A 112 -0.96 -8.52 31.90
CA THR A 112 -2.23 -8.03 32.45
C THR A 112 -3.36 -8.25 31.46
N GLU A 113 -3.98 -9.41 31.58
CA GLU A 113 -5.32 -9.66 31.07
C GLU A 113 -6.29 -8.65 31.70
N ASN A 114 -6.93 -7.83 30.87
CA ASN A 114 -8.33 -7.42 31.00
C ASN A 114 -8.82 -6.94 29.63
N ASN A 115 -9.84 -7.65 29.14
CA ASN A 115 -10.52 -7.54 27.85
C ASN A 115 -10.77 -6.10 27.37
N GLU A 116 -10.39 -5.78 26.12
CA GLU A 116 -11.27 -5.25 25.07
C GLU A 116 -10.55 -4.97 23.74
N LYS A 117 -11.13 -5.51 22.66
CA LYS A 117 -11.13 -5.09 21.25
C LYS A 117 -9.78 -4.99 20.50
N GLY A 118 -9.64 -5.93 19.56
CA GLY A 118 -8.66 -5.89 18.50
C GLY A 118 -8.97 -4.82 17.44
N GLU A 119 -7.95 -4.03 17.11
CA GLU A 119 -7.69 -3.35 15.83
C GLU A 119 -6.46 -2.46 16.03
N LYS A 120 -5.24 -3.04 16.05
CA LYS A 120 -4.04 -2.26 16.43
C LYS A 120 -2.97 -2.05 15.36
N TYR A 121 -3.16 -2.53 14.13
CA TYR A 121 -2.15 -2.30 13.07
C TYR A 121 -2.51 -1.17 12.10
N GLY A 122 -3.79 -1.01 11.70
CA GLY A 122 -4.23 0.17 10.95
C GLY A 122 -4.24 1.45 11.80
N THR A 123 -4.58 1.29 13.07
CA THR A 123 -4.70 2.35 14.06
C THR A 123 -3.35 2.95 14.46
N MET A 124 -2.27 2.17 14.56
CA MET A 124 -0.94 2.70 14.93
C MET A 124 -0.34 3.59 13.84
N ASN A 125 -0.48 3.21 12.56
CA ASN A 125 -0.02 4.06 11.46
C ASN A 125 -0.87 5.34 11.35
N LEU A 126 -2.19 5.23 11.55
CA LEU A 126 -3.09 6.38 11.57
C LEU A 126 -2.76 7.35 12.73
N PHE A 127 -2.55 6.84 13.94
CA PHE A 127 -2.18 7.66 15.09
C PHE A 127 -0.83 8.33 14.92
N LEU A 128 0.18 7.62 14.41
CA LEU A 128 1.48 8.22 14.10
C LEU A 128 1.36 9.35 13.07
N LEU A 129 0.57 9.15 12.01
CA LEU A 129 0.31 10.19 11.01
C LEU A 129 -0.40 11.40 11.61
N VAL A 130 -1.42 11.19 12.46
CA VAL A 130 -2.14 12.28 13.15
C VAL A 130 -1.20 13.08 14.05
N VAL A 131 -0.33 12.41 14.80
CA VAL A 131 0.66 13.08 15.67
C VAL A 131 1.65 13.88 14.83
N ILE A 132 2.19 13.32 13.75
CA ILE A 132 3.13 14.03 12.86
C ILE A 132 2.46 15.26 12.25
N LEU A 133 1.23 15.12 11.73
CA LEU A 133 0.47 16.23 11.16
C LEU A 133 0.18 17.31 12.21
N GLY A 134 -0.16 16.92 13.44
CA GLY A 134 -0.38 17.83 14.57
C GLY A 134 0.88 18.64 14.91
N VAL A 135 2.04 17.98 14.98
CA VAL A 135 3.32 18.66 15.27
C VAL A 135 3.68 19.62 14.13
N VAL A 136 3.57 19.19 12.87
CA VAL A 136 3.89 20.03 11.70
C VAL A 136 3.00 21.26 11.64
N THR A 137 1.69 21.10 11.86
CA THR A 137 0.75 22.22 11.87
C THR A 137 1.01 23.20 13.01
N ALA A 138 1.31 22.72 14.22
CA ALA A 138 1.68 23.57 15.35
C ALA A 138 2.96 24.38 15.07
N VAL A 139 4.00 23.74 14.51
CA VAL A 139 5.26 24.42 14.15
C VAL A 139 5.01 25.49 13.08
N LEU A 140 4.23 25.20 12.04
CA LEU A 140 3.88 26.17 11.01
C LEU A 140 3.14 27.38 11.58
N LEU A 141 2.18 27.17 12.49
CA LEU A 141 1.45 28.27 13.13
C LEU A 141 2.38 29.15 13.98
N ILE A 142 3.32 28.56 14.72
CA ILE A 142 4.30 29.31 15.52
C ILE A 142 5.19 30.18 14.61
N VAL A 143 5.67 29.63 13.49
CA VAL A 143 6.49 30.38 12.52
C VAL A 143 5.69 31.55 11.93
N ILE A 144 4.44 31.33 11.54
CA ILE A 144 3.55 32.39 11.01
C ILE A 144 3.35 33.50 12.05
N LEU A 145 3.08 33.15 13.32
CA LEU A 145 2.93 34.14 14.39
C LEU A 145 4.21 34.98 14.58
N ILE A 146 5.39 34.35 14.57
CA ILE A 146 6.67 35.05 14.68
C ILE A 146 6.87 36.02 13.50
N LEU A 147 6.58 35.59 12.27
CA LEU A 147 6.67 36.44 11.08
C LEU A 147 5.72 37.63 11.15
N VAL A 148 4.46 37.41 11.56
CA VAL A 148 3.47 38.48 11.72
C VAL A 148 3.91 39.48 12.80
N LEU A 149 4.42 39.00 13.94
CA LEU A 149 4.93 39.87 15.00
C LEU A 149 6.15 40.67 14.53
N LYS A 150 7.02 40.07 13.71
CA LYS A 150 8.19 40.73 13.13
C LYS A 150 7.77 41.84 12.15
N VAL A 151 6.84 41.54 11.24
CA VAL A 151 6.28 42.54 10.29
C VAL A 151 5.58 43.68 11.02
N ARG A 152 4.77 43.38 12.05
CA ARG A 152 4.12 44.42 12.87
C ARG A 152 5.13 45.28 13.61
N ARG A 153 6.19 44.68 14.16
CA ARG A 153 7.28 45.43 14.81
C ARG A 153 7.99 46.34 13.83
N ASP A 154 8.30 45.85 12.63
CA ASP A 154 8.99 46.63 11.60
C ASP A 154 8.10 47.76 11.06
N SER A 155 6.79 47.52 10.89
CA SER A 155 5.80 48.56 10.56
C SER A 155 5.65 49.62 11.66
N ASN A 156 5.61 49.21 12.93
CA ASN A 156 5.56 50.16 14.06
C ASN A 156 6.84 51.00 14.16
N ARG A 157 8.01 50.44 13.85
CA ARG A 157 9.28 51.19 13.77
C ARG A 157 9.27 52.21 12.63
N LEU A 158 8.60 51.91 11.52
CA LEU A 158 8.43 52.87 10.41
C LEU A 158 7.47 54.02 10.81
N ASN A 159 6.41 53.72 11.55
CA ASN A 159 5.40 54.71 11.97
C ASN A 159 5.89 55.67 13.07
N THR A 160 6.94 55.32 13.83
CA THR A 160 7.54 56.20 14.85
C THR A 160 8.68 57.08 14.32
N GLY A 161 9.03 56.96 13.04
CA GLY A 161 10.12 57.72 12.39
C GLY A 161 9.69 58.92 11.54
N MET A 162 8.41 59.31 11.53
CA MET A 162 7.92 60.46 10.76
C MET A 162 7.75 61.67 11.69
N GLU A 163 8.73 62.58 11.70
CA GLU A 163 8.53 63.93 12.26
C GLU A 163 7.49 64.72 11.42
N PRO A 164 6.69 65.60 12.04
CA PRO A 164 5.76 66.46 11.30
C PRO A 164 6.53 67.53 10.53
N ILE A 165 6.37 67.53 9.21
CA ILE A 165 6.84 68.61 8.33
C ILE A 165 6.08 69.89 8.69
N SER A 166 6.80 70.82 9.32
CA SER A 166 6.34 72.18 9.61
C SER A 166 6.10 72.95 8.31
N TYR A 167 4.87 73.39 8.07
CA TYR A 167 4.54 74.34 7.03
C TYR A 167 5.11 75.72 7.39
N GLY A 168 6.22 76.11 6.75
CA GLY A 168 6.75 77.46 6.77
C GLY A 168 6.40 78.19 5.49
N ALA A 169 5.56 79.23 5.60
CA ALA A 169 5.28 80.18 4.54
C ALA A 169 6.50 81.07 4.25
N CYS A 170 6.74 81.39 2.98
CA CYS A 170 7.47 82.59 2.57
C CYS A 170 6.75 83.23 1.38
N TYR A 171 6.64 84.55 1.48
CA TYR A 171 5.99 85.51 0.58
C TYR A 171 6.62 85.60 -0.81
#